data_AF-B5FXG4-F1
#
_entry.id   AF-B5FXG4-F1
#
_cell.length_a   1.000
_cell.length_b   1.000
_cell.length_c   1.000
_cell.angle_alpha   90.00
_cell.angle_beta   90.00
_cell.angle_gamma   90.00
#
_symmetry.space_group_name_H-M   'P 1'
#
loop_
_entity.id
_entity.type
_entity.pdbx_description
1 polymer ?
#
loop_
_entity_poly.entity_id
_entity_poly.type
_entity_poly.pdbx_seq_one_letter_code
_entity_poly.pdbx_strand_id
1 'polypeptide(L)'
;MGGSESSQGGRRVSFGLDERERVRVLQGIRLTEDVVNRMKGSSQSRRDNQRSPRASNGTAPSSLAAEGKPRPTGIQPPKASDSAAEQDLYKRYVEEQTLVQEELLWLANREREAASEAKARNSIIVERQRAAQLPVDLDAWAVELQDWEADLKRQEAFYKEQLARIEKKNAEIYKMTSEQYQEAATKAEEWIKRRNADPICANLQSEILKCYQENKREVLKCSELAKEYQRCVSAARKELLVNSG
;
A
#
# COMPACT_ATOMS: atom_id res chain seq x y z
N MET A 1 31.70 -35.76 -22.35
CA MET A 1 31.84 -34.89 -21.16
C MET A 1 30.60 -34.01 -21.10
N GLY A 2 29.77 -34.17 -20.06
CA GLY A 2 28.62 -33.33 -19.66
C GLY A 2 27.38 -33.46 -20.56
N GLY A 3 26.22 -33.98 -20.13
CA GLY A 3 25.63 -33.95 -18.79
C GLY A 3 24.42 -33.01 -18.81
N SER A 4 23.25 -33.60 -18.94
CA SER A 4 21.90 -33.03 -19.00
C SER A 4 21.45 -32.29 -17.73
N GLU A 5 20.26 -31.68 -17.83
CA GLU A 5 19.34 -31.17 -16.77
C GLU A 5 19.33 -29.63 -16.63
N SER A 6 18.20 -28.93 -16.49
CA SER A 6 16.77 -29.25 -16.54
C SER A 6 16.03 -27.93 -16.66
N SER A 7 15.04 -27.86 -17.55
CA SER A 7 14.11 -26.75 -17.68
C SER A 7 13.19 -26.68 -16.46
N GLN A 8 13.39 -25.70 -15.58
CA GLN A 8 12.36 -25.30 -14.61
C GLN A 8 11.95 -23.84 -14.87
N GLY A 9 10.76 -23.70 -15.45
CA GLY A 9 10.04 -22.44 -15.51
C GLY A 9 9.68 -21.97 -14.11
N GLY A 10 10.29 -20.89 -13.65
CA GLY A 10 9.83 -20.12 -12.51
C GLY A 10 9.10 -18.88 -13.02
N ARG A 11 7.80 -18.73 -12.67
CA ARG A 11 7.08 -17.45 -12.79
C ARG A 11 7.92 -16.35 -12.11
N ARG A 12 8.48 -15.43 -12.88
CA ARG A 12 9.07 -14.21 -12.32
C ARG A 12 7.93 -13.28 -11.93
N VAL A 13 7.74 -13.14 -10.63
CA VAL A 13 6.96 -12.04 -10.03
C VAL A 13 7.99 -11.00 -9.61
N SER A 14 8.04 -9.88 -10.31
CA SER A 14 8.91 -8.75 -9.96
C SER A 14 8.29 -8.03 -8.76
N PHE A 15 8.85 -8.24 -7.57
CA PHE A 15 8.56 -7.39 -6.41
C PHE A 15 9.48 -6.17 -6.45
N GLY A 16 8.90 -4.99 -6.28
CA GLY A 16 9.60 -3.70 -6.30
C GLY A 16 10.84 -3.72 -5.41
N LEU A 17 11.98 -3.40 -6.01
CA LEU A 17 13.24 -3.23 -5.31
C LEU A 17 13.13 -1.97 -4.44
N ASP A 18 13.31 -2.15 -3.13
CA ASP A 18 13.61 -1.05 -2.22
C ASP A 18 14.94 -0.42 -2.66
N GLU A 19 14.97 0.89 -2.88
CA GLU A 19 16.04 1.66 -3.55
C GLU A 19 17.42 1.57 -2.87
N ARG A 20 17.50 0.87 -1.73
CA ARG A 20 18.69 0.81 -0.88
C ARG A 20 19.46 -0.51 -1.00
N GLU A 21 18.98 -1.49 -1.78
CA GLU A 21 19.62 -2.80 -2.02
C GLU A 21 20.09 -3.57 -0.76
N ARG A 22 19.61 -3.21 0.44
CA ARG A 22 20.00 -3.88 1.70
C ARG A 22 19.23 -5.20 1.85
N VAL A 23 19.64 -6.19 1.07
CA VAL A 23 19.05 -7.52 1.01
C VAL A 23 20.00 -8.53 1.65
N ARG A 24 19.53 -9.32 2.61
CA ARG A 24 20.25 -10.48 3.14
C ARG A 24 19.62 -11.76 2.62
N VAL A 25 20.46 -12.75 2.29
CA VAL A 25 20.01 -14.07 1.86
C VAL A 25 20.12 -15.04 3.03
N LEU A 26 18.99 -15.57 3.48
CA LEU A 26 18.93 -16.61 4.51
C LEU A 26 18.37 -17.88 3.88
N GLN A 27 19.16 -18.97 3.89
CA GLN A 27 18.76 -20.28 3.34
C GLN A 27 18.24 -20.21 1.88
N GLY A 28 18.85 -19.36 1.05
CA GLY A 28 18.48 -19.21 -0.37
C GLY A 28 17.31 -18.27 -0.65
N ILE A 29 16.70 -17.67 0.39
CA ILE A 29 15.60 -16.72 0.25
C ILE A 29 16.12 -15.29 0.43
N ARG A 30 15.85 -14.40 -0.54
CA ARG A 30 16.24 -12.99 -0.52
C ARG A 30 15.22 -12.19 0.30
N LEU A 31 15.65 -11.63 1.43
CA LEU A 31 14.81 -10.84 2.31
C LEU A 31 15.40 -9.43 2.50
N THR A 32 14.55 -8.41 2.54
CA THR A 32 14.95 -7.05 2.91
C THR A 32 15.33 -6.97 4.39
N GLU A 33 16.27 -6.08 4.72
CA GLU A 33 16.77 -5.89 6.08
C GLU A 33 15.64 -5.62 7.10
N ASP A 34 14.57 -4.92 6.70
CA ASP A 34 13.40 -4.65 7.55
C ASP A 34 12.57 -5.89 7.86
N VAL A 35 12.51 -6.85 6.93
CA VAL A 35 11.84 -8.14 7.15
C VAL A 35 12.68 -9.01 8.06
N VAL A 36 14.00 -9.03 7.84
CA VAL A 36 14.97 -9.75 8.68
C VAL A 36 14.97 -9.21 10.10
N ASN A 37 14.97 -7.89 10.29
CA ASN A 37 14.94 -7.25 11.61
C ASN A 37 13.61 -7.49 12.34
N ARG A 38 12.48 -7.54 11.63
CA ARG A 38 11.20 -7.94 12.23
C ARG A 38 11.21 -9.40 12.69
N MET A 39 11.72 -10.32 11.87
CA MET A 39 11.84 -11.73 12.23
C MET A 39 12.84 -11.96 13.38
N LYS A 40 13.88 -11.14 13.48
CA LYS A 40 14.86 -11.21 14.59
C LYS A 40 14.31 -10.57 15.87
N GLY A 41 13.62 -9.43 15.75
CA GLY A 41 13.01 -8.69 16.86
C GLY A 41 11.83 -9.40 17.52
N SER A 42 11.13 -10.29 16.82
CA SER A 42 10.08 -11.13 17.42
C SER A 42 10.60 -12.11 18.48
N SER A 43 11.90 -12.43 18.45
CA SER A 43 12.54 -13.25 19.50
C SER A 43 12.91 -12.45 20.76
N GLN A 44 13.18 -11.15 20.63
CA GLN A 44 13.49 -10.24 21.76
C GLN A 44 12.22 -9.64 22.38
N SER A 45 11.16 -9.42 21.59
CA SER A 45 9.85 -8.94 22.08
C SER A 45 9.18 -9.87 23.09
N ARG A 46 9.51 -11.17 23.11
CA ARG A 46 8.99 -12.10 24.13
C ARG A 46 9.64 -11.94 25.52
N ARG A 47 10.75 -11.22 25.67
CA ARG A 47 11.34 -10.94 26.99
C ARG A 47 10.90 -9.60 27.61
N ASP A 48 10.37 -8.68 26.82
CA ASP A 48 10.01 -7.33 27.31
C ASP A 48 8.50 -7.09 27.50
N ASN A 49 7.64 -8.05 27.17
CA ASN A 49 6.17 -7.91 27.31
C ASN A 49 5.60 -8.32 28.69
N GLN A 50 6.34 -8.08 29.77
CA GLN A 50 5.77 -8.06 31.14
C GLN A 50 6.00 -6.74 31.88
N ARG A 51 6.07 -5.61 31.17
CA ARG A 51 5.99 -4.29 31.82
C ARG A 51 4.95 -3.41 31.16
N SER A 52 3.75 -3.46 31.71
CA SER A 52 2.66 -2.53 31.41
C SER A 52 3.02 -1.12 31.92
N PRO A 53 2.86 -0.04 31.13
CA PRO A 53 2.95 1.32 31.61
C PRO A 53 1.56 1.85 31.92
N ARG A 54 1.34 2.30 33.16
CA ARG A 54 0.32 3.31 33.41
C ARG A 54 0.86 4.36 34.37
N ALA A 55 0.99 5.55 33.81
CA ALA A 55 1.39 6.77 34.48
C ALA A 55 0.30 7.23 35.46
N SER A 56 0.73 7.79 36.58
CA SER A 56 0.04 8.90 37.24
C SER A 56 1.12 9.76 37.89
N ASN A 57 1.34 10.93 37.28
CA ASN A 57 2.18 11.98 37.82
C ASN A 57 1.54 12.51 39.10
N GLY A 58 2.22 12.28 40.22
CA GLY A 58 2.03 13.01 41.46
C GLY A 58 3.41 13.29 42.03
N THR A 59 3.98 14.45 41.69
CA THR A 59 5.24 14.92 42.29
C THR A 59 4.95 15.33 43.73
N ALA A 60 5.20 14.42 44.67
CA ALA A 60 5.46 14.78 46.06
C ALA A 60 6.99 14.88 46.23
N PRO A 61 7.54 15.98 46.76
CA PRO A 61 8.94 16.00 47.15
C PRO A 61 9.12 15.21 48.45
N SER A 62 10.11 14.33 48.46
CA SER A 62 10.60 13.68 49.66
C SER A 62 11.28 14.70 50.58
N SER A 63 10.87 14.71 51.85
CA SER A 63 11.77 15.07 52.93
C SER A 63 11.49 14.16 54.12
N LEU A 64 12.51 13.40 54.48
CA LEU A 64 12.68 12.78 55.78
C LEU A 64 12.41 13.85 56.86
N ALA A 65 11.33 13.68 57.62
CA ALA A 65 11.13 14.36 58.89
C ALA A 65 10.59 13.35 59.88
N ALA A 66 11.37 13.20 60.94
CA ALA A 66 11.07 12.47 62.14
C ALA A 66 9.70 12.86 62.74
N GLU A 67 9.16 11.90 63.49
CA GLU A 67 8.35 12.08 64.70
C GLU A 67 7.63 13.41 64.93
N GLY A 68 6.31 13.33 65.13
CA GLY A 68 5.60 14.39 65.82
C GLY A 68 4.14 14.47 65.42
N LYS A 69 3.31 13.63 66.02
CA LYS A 69 1.90 13.94 66.19
C LYS A 69 1.85 15.30 66.92
N PRO A 70 1.26 16.38 66.38
CA PRO A 70 1.11 17.58 67.16
C PRO A 70 0.08 17.23 68.24
N ARG A 71 0.56 17.06 69.48
CA ARG A 71 -0.31 17.19 70.65
C ARG A 71 -1.00 18.54 70.52
N PRO A 72 -2.32 18.64 70.59
CA PRO A 72 -2.91 19.90 70.96
C PRO A 72 -2.48 20.11 72.41
N THR A 73 -1.52 21.00 72.64
CA THR A 73 -1.33 21.62 73.95
C THR A 73 -2.52 22.56 74.15
N GLY A 74 -3.72 21.96 74.25
CA GLY A 74 -4.96 22.66 74.48
C GLY A 74 -5.07 22.93 75.97
N ILE A 75 -5.16 24.21 76.31
CA ILE A 75 -5.63 24.65 77.62
C ILE A 75 -6.99 23.96 77.84
N GLN A 76 -7.10 23.15 78.90
CA GLN A 76 -8.34 22.43 79.19
C GLN A 76 -9.45 23.44 79.54
N PRO A 77 -10.72 23.17 79.14
CA PRO A 77 -11.83 24.02 79.54
C PRO A 77 -11.92 24.09 81.07
N PRO A 78 -12.18 25.27 81.66
CA PRO A 78 -12.33 25.40 83.11
C PRO A 78 -13.49 24.54 83.62
N LYS A 79 -13.33 23.96 84.82
CA LYS A 79 -14.33 23.11 85.48
C LYS A 79 -15.27 23.98 86.32
N ALA A 80 -16.45 23.46 86.69
CA ALA A 80 -17.47 24.21 87.44
C ALA A 80 -17.04 24.66 88.87
N SER A 81 -15.85 24.27 89.32
CA SER A 81 -15.21 24.64 90.60
C SER A 81 -14.30 25.87 90.52
N ASP A 82 -14.05 26.40 89.32
CA ASP A 82 -13.00 27.38 89.06
C ASP A 82 -13.53 28.82 89.25
N SER A 83 -12.64 29.76 89.60
CA SER A 83 -13.03 31.14 89.91
C SER A 83 -13.53 31.90 88.66
N ALA A 84 -14.43 32.88 88.83
CA ALA A 84 -14.96 33.67 87.72
C ALA A 84 -13.86 34.34 86.87
N ALA A 85 -12.72 34.71 87.50
CA ALA A 85 -11.57 35.29 86.83
C ALA A 85 -10.86 34.30 85.88
N GLU A 86 -10.80 33.02 86.23
CA GLU A 86 -10.19 31.98 85.38
C GLU A 86 -11.06 31.66 84.16
N GLN A 87 -12.39 31.69 84.33
CA GLN A 87 -13.35 31.53 83.24
C GLN A 87 -13.26 32.68 82.22
N ASP A 88 -13.15 33.92 82.71
CA ASP A 88 -12.99 35.11 81.85
C ASP A 88 -11.66 35.10 81.07
N LEU A 89 -10.57 34.65 81.71
CA LEU A 89 -9.27 34.49 81.03
C LEU A 89 -9.33 33.44 79.92
N TYR A 90 -9.97 32.30 80.18
CA TYR A 90 -10.15 31.27 79.16
C TYR A 90 -11.02 31.77 78.00
N LYS A 91 -12.08 32.53 78.29
CA LYS A 91 -12.95 33.11 77.27
C LYS A 91 -12.18 34.06 76.34
N ARG A 92 -11.39 34.98 76.91
CA ARG A 92 -10.52 35.88 76.12
C ARG A 92 -9.47 35.11 75.32
N TYR A 93 -8.88 34.07 75.89
CA TYR A 93 -7.93 33.22 75.17
C TYR A 93 -8.58 32.56 73.95
N VAL A 94 -9.79 32.02 74.09
CA VAL A 94 -10.54 31.43 72.96
C VAL A 94 -10.89 32.48 71.91
N GLU A 95 -11.35 33.66 72.31
CA GLU A 95 -11.63 34.79 71.41
C GLU A 95 -10.38 35.22 70.63
N GLU A 96 -9.24 35.39 71.30
CA GLU A 96 -7.94 35.68 70.66
C GLU A 96 -7.51 34.58 69.69
N GLN A 97 -7.69 33.30 70.05
CA GLN A 97 -7.41 32.18 69.13
C GLN A 97 -8.30 32.22 67.89
N THR A 98 -9.58 32.58 68.03
CA THR A 98 -10.49 32.69 66.88
C THR A 98 -10.09 33.82 65.95
N LEU A 99 -9.70 34.99 66.49
CA LEU A 99 -9.22 36.11 65.69
C LEU A 99 -7.93 35.76 64.94
N VAL A 100 -6.96 35.14 65.62
CA VAL A 100 -5.72 34.68 64.98
C VAL A 100 -6.03 33.65 63.88
N GLN A 101 -6.98 32.74 64.11
CA GLN A 101 -7.39 31.76 63.10
C GLN A 101 -8.06 32.42 61.89
N GLU A 102 -8.93 33.42 62.12
CA GLU A 102 -9.57 34.20 61.05
C GLU A 102 -8.56 35.00 60.23
N GLU A 103 -7.58 35.65 60.88
CA GLU A 103 -6.51 36.39 60.21
C GLU A 103 -5.64 35.47 59.34
N LEU A 104 -5.28 34.28 59.85
CA LEU A 104 -4.53 33.28 59.08
C LEU A 104 -5.33 32.79 57.87
N LEU A 105 -6.64 32.57 58.02
CA LEU A 105 -7.52 32.18 56.91
C LEU A 105 -7.62 33.29 55.85
N TRP A 106 -7.73 34.54 56.28
CA TRP A 106 -7.75 35.68 55.38
C TRP A 106 -6.45 35.81 54.59
N LEU A 107 -5.30 35.71 55.26
CA LEU A 107 -3.98 35.72 54.60
C LEU A 107 -3.83 34.55 53.63
N ALA A 108 -4.22 33.34 54.03
CA ALA A 108 -4.16 32.16 53.18
C ALA A 108 -5.04 32.28 51.92
N ASN A 109 -6.23 32.87 52.04
CA ASN A 109 -7.09 33.14 50.88
C ASN A 109 -6.48 34.19 49.95
N ARG A 110 -5.94 35.28 50.49
CA ARG A 110 -5.26 36.32 49.70
C ARG A 110 -4.06 35.78 48.93
N GLU A 111 -3.25 34.91 49.55
CA GLU A 111 -2.14 34.24 48.88
C GLU A 111 -2.62 33.31 47.77
N ARG A 112 -3.71 32.56 48.00
CA ARG A 112 -4.30 31.68 46.98
C ARG A 112 -4.83 32.48 45.80
N GLU A 113 -5.50 33.61 46.05
CA GLU A 113 -6.00 34.52 45.01
C GLU A 113 -4.85 35.11 44.21
N ALA A 114 -3.82 35.64 44.87
CA ALA A 114 -2.63 36.16 44.20
C ALA A 114 -1.92 35.09 43.35
N ALA A 115 -1.81 33.86 43.84
CA ALA A 115 -1.26 32.74 43.08
C ALA A 115 -2.15 32.38 41.87
N SER A 116 -3.48 32.43 42.02
CA SER A 116 -4.42 32.17 40.93
C SER A 116 -4.38 33.26 39.85
N GLU A 117 -4.28 34.53 40.24
CA GLU A 117 -4.13 35.65 39.32
C GLU A 117 -2.79 35.60 38.59
N ALA A 118 -1.69 35.29 39.28
CA ALA A 118 -0.39 35.12 38.66
C ALA A 118 -0.42 34.00 37.61
N LYS A 119 -1.10 32.88 37.92
CA LYS A 119 -1.31 31.79 36.97
C LYS A 119 -2.16 32.23 35.78
N ALA A 120 -3.24 32.98 35.99
CA ALA A 120 -4.07 33.50 34.91
C ALA A 120 -3.31 34.46 33.99
N ARG A 121 -2.54 35.41 34.57
CA ARG A 121 -1.67 36.32 33.82
C ARG A 121 -0.63 35.54 32.99
N ASN A 122 0.03 34.55 33.59
CA ASN A 122 0.97 33.69 32.87
C ASN A 122 0.28 32.92 31.73
N SER A 123 -0.94 32.41 31.95
CA SER A 123 -1.71 31.74 30.90
C SER A 123 -1.97 32.68 29.71
N ILE A 124 -2.40 33.92 29.98
CA ILE A 124 -2.66 34.92 28.92
C ILE A 124 -1.38 35.26 28.15
N ILE A 125 -0.25 35.40 28.83
CA ILE A 125 1.05 35.67 28.19
C ILE A 125 1.44 34.52 27.26
N VAL A 126 1.30 33.27 27.72
CA VAL A 126 1.62 32.09 26.92
C VAL A 126 0.71 31.98 25.69
N GLU A 127 -0.61 32.18 25.84
CA GLU A 127 -1.53 32.15 24.71
C GLU A 127 -1.23 33.27 23.70
N ARG A 128 -0.89 34.47 24.18
CA ARG A 128 -0.49 35.58 23.30
C ARG A 128 0.79 35.27 22.53
N GLN A 129 1.76 34.61 23.16
CA GLN A 129 2.99 34.17 22.48
C GLN A 129 2.72 33.08 21.46
N ARG A 130 1.84 32.12 21.74
CA ARG A 130 1.41 31.11 20.75
C ARG A 130 0.69 31.75 19.59
N ALA A 131 -0.28 32.64 19.86
CA ALA A 131 -1.01 33.35 18.82
C ALA A 131 -0.10 34.20 17.93
N ALA A 132 0.98 34.76 18.48
CA ALA A 132 1.97 35.49 17.72
C ALA A 132 2.90 34.58 16.87
N GLN A 133 3.11 33.33 17.28
CA GLN A 133 3.92 32.35 16.54
C GLN A 133 3.15 31.64 15.43
N LEU A 134 1.83 31.46 15.59
CA LEU A 134 0.96 30.79 14.60
C LEU A 134 1.16 31.26 13.14
N PRO A 135 1.26 32.57 12.82
CA PRO A 135 1.46 33.00 11.44
C PRO A 135 2.82 32.53 10.87
N VAL A 136 3.88 32.62 11.67
CA VAL A 136 5.23 32.20 11.26
C VAL A 136 5.28 30.70 11.04
N ASP A 137 4.64 29.93 11.93
CA ASP A 137 4.54 28.48 11.77
C ASP A 137 3.78 28.16 10.48
N LEU A 138 2.61 28.77 10.26
CA LEU A 138 1.81 28.55 9.05
C LEU A 138 2.58 28.88 7.77
N ASP A 139 3.33 29.98 7.75
CA ASP A 139 4.18 30.34 6.61
C ASP A 139 5.28 29.29 6.38
N ALA A 140 5.90 28.78 7.45
CA ALA A 140 6.88 27.69 7.35
C ALA A 140 6.28 26.40 6.78
N TRP A 141 5.09 26.00 7.26
CA TRP A 141 4.35 24.85 6.73
C TRP A 141 3.96 25.04 5.26
N ALA A 142 3.60 26.27 4.86
CA ALA A 142 3.24 26.58 3.48
C ALA A 142 4.44 26.42 2.53
N VAL A 143 5.63 26.86 2.95
CA VAL A 143 6.87 26.67 2.17
C VAL A 143 7.20 25.18 2.05
N GLU A 144 7.16 24.44 3.17
CA GLU A 144 7.43 22.99 3.15
C GLU A 144 6.45 22.26 2.21
N LEU A 145 5.16 22.63 2.24
CA LEU A 145 4.16 22.05 1.34
C LEU A 145 4.46 22.35 -0.13
N GLN A 146 4.90 23.57 -0.46
CA GLN A 146 5.30 23.93 -1.82
C GLN A 146 6.49 23.12 -2.32
N ASP A 147 7.47 22.86 -1.45
CA ASP A 147 8.62 22.02 -1.78
C ASP A 147 8.19 20.57 -2.06
N TRP A 148 7.33 20.00 -1.20
CA TRP A 148 6.76 18.68 -1.41
C TRP A 148 5.93 18.59 -2.70
N GLU A 149 5.13 19.61 -3.01
CA GLU A 149 4.38 19.68 -4.27
C GLU A 149 5.31 19.75 -5.49
N ALA A 150 6.41 20.50 -5.40
CA ALA A 150 7.39 20.61 -6.47
C ALA A 150 8.10 19.26 -6.70
N ASP A 151 8.46 18.56 -5.63
CA ASP A 151 9.05 17.22 -5.72
C ASP A 151 8.08 16.20 -6.31
N LEU A 152 6.82 16.20 -5.86
CA LEU A 152 5.81 15.31 -6.42
C LEU A 152 5.59 15.58 -7.92
N LYS A 153 5.54 16.85 -8.33
CA LYS A 153 5.44 17.24 -9.75
C LYS A 153 6.65 16.79 -10.57
N ARG A 154 7.87 16.86 -10.02
CA ARG A 154 9.09 16.37 -10.69
C ARG A 154 9.01 14.86 -10.91
N GLN A 155 8.59 14.10 -9.90
CA GLN A 155 8.42 12.65 -10.00
C GLN A 155 7.30 12.28 -10.98
N GLU A 156 6.16 12.96 -10.92
CA GLU A 156 5.05 12.75 -11.85
C GLU A 156 5.50 12.98 -13.30
N ALA A 157 6.19 14.09 -13.57
CA ALA A 157 6.71 14.39 -14.90
C ALA A 157 7.69 13.31 -15.38
N PHE A 158 8.60 12.85 -14.52
CA PHE A 158 9.56 11.80 -14.85
C PHE A 158 8.85 10.49 -15.23
N TYR A 159 7.92 10.01 -14.41
CA TYR A 159 7.21 8.76 -14.69
C TYR A 159 6.28 8.88 -15.90
N LYS A 160 5.65 10.03 -16.10
CA LYS A 160 4.84 10.31 -17.29
C LYS A 160 5.68 10.26 -18.56
N GLU A 161 6.89 10.80 -18.54
CA GLU A 161 7.81 10.72 -19.67
C GLU A 161 8.28 9.27 -19.93
N GLN A 162 8.58 8.51 -18.87
CA GLN A 162 8.94 7.09 -19.02
C GLN A 162 7.80 6.28 -19.62
N LEU A 163 6.56 6.49 -19.16
CA LEU A 163 5.37 5.84 -19.70
C LEU A 163 5.18 6.20 -21.17
N ALA A 164 5.24 7.49 -21.52
CA ALA A 164 5.13 7.92 -22.91
C ALA A 164 6.21 7.30 -23.81
N ARG A 165 7.45 7.15 -23.30
CA ARG A 165 8.54 6.49 -24.02
C ARG A 165 8.28 5.00 -24.23
N ILE A 166 7.76 4.31 -23.22
CA ILE A 166 7.41 2.88 -23.31
C ILE A 166 6.24 2.69 -24.29
N GLU A 167 5.20 3.51 -24.18
CA GLU A 167 4.05 3.49 -25.09
C GLU A 167 4.48 3.72 -26.55
N LYS A 168 5.34 4.71 -26.79
CA LYS A 168 5.88 4.97 -28.13
C LYS A 168 6.66 3.77 -28.68
N LYS A 169 7.58 3.21 -27.89
CA LYS A 169 8.35 2.02 -28.29
C LYS A 169 7.44 0.83 -28.56
N ASN A 170 6.44 0.60 -27.71
CA ASN A 170 5.48 -0.48 -27.90
C ASN A 170 4.70 -0.27 -29.20
N ALA A 171 4.19 0.93 -29.46
CA ALA A 171 3.47 1.25 -30.70
C ALA A 171 4.35 1.05 -31.94
N GLU A 172 5.61 1.46 -31.91
CA GLU A 172 6.58 1.23 -32.99
C GLU A 172 6.84 -0.27 -33.22
N ILE A 173 7.02 -1.05 -32.14
CA ILE A 173 7.19 -2.51 -32.24
C ILE A 173 5.93 -3.16 -32.83
N TYR A 174 4.73 -2.80 -32.37
CA TYR A 174 3.48 -3.34 -32.92
C TYR A 174 3.32 -3.01 -34.41
N LYS A 175 3.65 -1.79 -34.82
CA LYS A 175 3.62 -1.38 -36.22
C LYS A 175 4.60 -2.21 -37.06
N MET A 176 5.88 -2.21 -36.69
CA MET A 176 6.92 -2.95 -37.41
C MET A 176 6.62 -4.45 -37.49
N THR A 177 6.14 -5.06 -36.39
CA THR A 177 5.80 -6.49 -36.38
C THR A 177 4.58 -6.79 -37.25
N SER A 178 3.57 -5.91 -37.28
CA SER A 178 2.42 -6.06 -38.17
C SER A 178 2.81 -5.95 -39.64
N GLU A 179 3.70 -5.00 -39.99
CA GLU A 179 4.20 -4.81 -41.35
C GLU A 179 5.03 -6.02 -41.80
N GLN A 180 5.94 -6.51 -40.96
CA GLN A 180 6.73 -7.71 -41.23
C GLN A 180 5.86 -8.96 -41.41
N TYR A 181 4.81 -9.10 -40.60
CA TYR A 181 3.87 -10.20 -40.73
C TYR A 181 3.10 -10.11 -42.04
N GLN A 182 2.59 -8.92 -42.40
CA GLN A 182 1.88 -8.70 -43.65
C GLN A 182 2.77 -8.95 -44.86
N GLU A 183 4.01 -8.44 -44.86
CA GLU A 183 4.98 -8.68 -45.94
C GLU A 183 5.30 -10.18 -46.09
N ALA A 184 5.52 -10.88 -44.97
CA ALA A 184 5.74 -12.32 -44.99
C ALA A 184 4.50 -13.08 -45.50
N ALA A 185 3.30 -12.64 -45.14
CA ALA A 185 2.04 -13.22 -45.60
C ALA A 185 1.83 -12.98 -47.10
N THR A 186 2.01 -11.77 -47.62
CA THR A 186 1.86 -11.46 -49.06
C THR A 186 2.90 -12.22 -49.87
N LYS A 187 4.15 -12.28 -49.41
CA LYS A 187 5.19 -13.08 -50.04
C LYS A 187 4.79 -14.56 -50.04
N ALA A 188 4.34 -15.10 -48.91
CA ALA A 188 3.86 -16.48 -48.86
C ALA A 188 2.71 -16.72 -49.84
N GLU A 189 1.75 -15.80 -49.95
CA GLU A 189 0.64 -15.88 -50.90
C GLU A 189 1.08 -15.84 -52.37
N GLU A 190 2.15 -15.10 -52.70
CA GLU A 190 2.74 -15.08 -54.06
C GLU A 190 3.38 -16.42 -54.43
N TRP A 191 4.14 -17.03 -53.51
CA TRP A 191 4.86 -18.27 -53.77
C TRP A 191 3.99 -19.52 -53.61
N ILE A 192 3.01 -19.48 -52.71
CA ILE A 192 2.03 -20.54 -52.54
C ILE A 192 1.04 -20.44 -53.69
N LYS A 193 1.29 -21.22 -54.75
CA LYS A 193 0.32 -21.38 -55.83
C LYS A 193 -1.04 -21.73 -55.23
N ARG A 194 -2.05 -20.91 -55.50
CA ARG A 194 -3.44 -21.28 -55.19
C ARG A 194 -3.68 -22.64 -55.82
N ARG A 195 -4.06 -23.61 -55.00
CA ARG A 195 -4.41 -24.94 -55.48
C ARG A 195 -5.57 -24.75 -56.46
N ASN A 196 -5.40 -25.17 -57.72
CA ASN A 196 -6.48 -25.12 -58.70
C ASN A 196 -7.67 -25.90 -58.13
N ALA A 197 -8.74 -25.19 -57.82
CA ALA A 197 -9.99 -25.74 -57.34
C ALA A 197 -10.93 -26.10 -58.51
N ASP A 198 -10.48 -25.85 -59.74
CA ASP A 198 -11.25 -26.16 -60.94
C ASP A 198 -11.51 -27.67 -61.03
N PRO A 199 -12.80 -28.09 -61.15
CA PRO A 199 -13.13 -29.49 -61.25
C PRO A 199 -12.54 -30.09 -62.53
N ILE A 200 -11.72 -31.12 -62.35
CA ILE A 200 -11.11 -31.86 -63.44
C ILE A 200 -12.21 -32.56 -64.24
N CYS A 201 -12.17 -32.43 -65.57
CA CYS A 201 -13.16 -33.03 -66.48
C CYS A 201 -14.61 -32.55 -66.25
N ALA A 202 -14.83 -31.31 -65.78
CA ALA A 202 -16.15 -30.77 -65.44
C ALA A 202 -17.22 -30.95 -66.53
N ASN A 203 -16.85 -30.72 -67.80
CA ASN A 203 -17.78 -30.86 -68.93
C ASN A 203 -18.23 -32.32 -69.10
N LEU A 204 -17.28 -33.27 -69.17
CA LEU A 204 -17.57 -34.71 -69.25
C LEU A 204 -18.34 -35.21 -68.02
N GLN A 205 -18.05 -34.67 -66.84
CA GLN A 205 -18.79 -34.97 -65.62
C GLN A 205 -20.27 -34.53 -65.74
N SER A 206 -20.54 -33.37 -66.32
CA SER A 206 -21.92 -32.92 -66.53
C SER A 206 -22.66 -33.77 -67.57
N GLU A 207 -21.98 -34.13 -68.66
CA GLU A 207 -22.55 -34.94 -69.75
C GLU A 207 -22.86 -36.37 -69.30
N ILE A 208 -21.94 -37.00 -68.55
CA ILE A 208 -22.15 -38.37 -68.07
C ILE A 208 -23.28 -38.44 -67.03
N LEU A 209 -23.36 -37.45 -66.14
CA LEU A 209 -24.46 -37.35 -65.17
C LEU A 209 -25.79 -37.15 -65.89
N LYS A 210 -25.84 -36.31 -66.92
CA LYS A 210 -27.02 -36.11 -67.77
C LYS A 210 -27.43 -37.40 -68.47
N CYS A 211 -26.50 -38.14 -69.08
CA CYS A 211 -26.79 -39.39 -69.76
C CYS A 211 -27.41 -40.45 -68.82
N TYR A 212 -26.87 -40.58 -67.60
CA TYR A 212 -27.43 -41.53 -66.61
C TYR A 212 -28.80 -41.11 -66.08
N GLN A 213 -29.06 -39.80 -65.97
CA GLN A 213 -30.39 -39.30 -65.59
C GLN A 213 -31.43 -39.63 -66.66
N GLU A 214 -31.06 -39.56 -67.93
CA GLU A 214 -31.93 -39.87 -69.07
C GLU A 214 -32.10 -41.39 -69.28
N ASN A 215 -31.09 -42.21 -68.97
CA ASN A 215 -31.06 -43.66 -69.24
C ASN A 215 -31.01 -44.53 -67.98
N LYS A 216 -31.93 -44.34 -67.03
CA LYS A 216 -31.91 -45.00 -65.70
C LYS A 216 -31.94 -46.54 -65.73
N ARG A 217 -32.59 -47.14 -66.72
CA ARG A 217 -32.71 -48.62 -66.86
C ARG A 217 -31.74 -49.21 -67.89
N GLU A 218 -31.05 -48.36 -68.67
CA GLU A 218 -30.21 -48.76 -69.80
C GLU A 218 -28.84 -48.05 -69.73
N VAL A 219 -28.22 -48.17 -68.56
CA VAL A 219 -26.97 -47.51 -68.14
C VAL A 219 -25.81 -47.77 -69.12
N LEU A 220 -25.82 -48.91 -69.83
CA LEU A 220 -24.78 -49.29 -70.80
C LEU A 220 -24.74 -48.38 -72.04
N LYS A 221 -25.81 -47.64 -72.37
CA LYS A 221 -25.80 -46.65 -73.46
C LYS A 221 -24.84 -45.49 -73.19
N CYS A 222 -24.57 -45.19 -71.91
CA CYS A 222 -23.63 -44.16 -71.48
C CYS A 222 -22.18 -44.66 -71.35
N SER A 223 -21.90 -45.91 -71.76
CA SER A 223 -20.60 -46.55 -71.56
C SER A 223 -19.44 -45.86 -72.28
N GLU A 224 -19.65 -45.32 -73.48
CA GLU A 224 -18.61 -44.57 -74.20
C GLU A 224 -18.26 -43.26 -73.47
N LEU A 225 -19.27 -42.53 -73.00
CA LEU A 225 -19.10 -41.30 -72.23
C LEU A 225 -18.42 -41.56 -70.87
N ALA A 226 -18.71 -42.72 -70.25
CA ALA A 226 -18.03 -43.18 -69.05
C ALA A 226 -16.55 -43.50 -69.28
N LYS A 227 -16.22 -44.15 -70.41
CA LYS A 227 -14.82 -44.41 -70.80
C LYS A 227 -14.07 -43.11 -71.07
N GLU A 228 -14.71 -42.11 -71.66
CA GLU A 228 -14.11 -40.79 -71.91
C GLU A 228 -13.83 -40.03 -70.61
N TYR A 229 -14.81 -39.98 -69.69
CA TYR A 229 -14.61 -39.39 -68.37
C TYR A 229 -13.48 -40.09 -67.61
N GLN A 230 -13.43 -41.43 -67.63
CA GLN A 230 -12.39 -42.20 -66.96
C GLN A 230 -11.00 -41.99 -67.59
N ARG A 231 -10.91 -41.87 -68.92
CA ARG A 231 -9.68 -41.49 -69.63
C ARG A 231 -9.21 -40.09 -69.22
N CYS A 232 -10.13 -39.12 -69.15
CA CYS A 232 -9.82 -37.76 -68.73
C CYS A 232 -9.32 -37.71 -67.27
N VAL A 233 -9.98 -38.39 -66.33
CA VAL A 233 -9.58 -38.44 -64.91
C VAL A 233 -8.23 -39.13 -64.74
N SER A 234 -7.99 -40.24 -65.45
CA SER A 234 -6.72 -40.98 -65.36
C SER A 234 -5.55 -40.21 -65.98
N ALA A 235 -5.77 -39.48 -67.08
CA ALA A 235 -4.77 -38.58 -67.66
C ALA A 235 -4.43 -37.45 -66.68
N ALA A 236 -5.43 -36.76 -66.13
CA ALA A 236 -5.22 -35.69 -65.17
C ALA A 236 -4.54 -36.17 -63.87
N ARG A 237 -4.86 -37.39 -63.40
CA ARG A 237 -4.20 -38.00 -62.24
C ARG A 237 -2.71 -38.24 -62.51
N LYS A 238 -2.34 -38.67 -63.72
CA LYS A 238 -0.93 -38.84 -64.11
C LYS A 238 -0.20 -37.50 -64.15
N GLU A 239 -0.80 -36.48 -64.74
CA GLU A 239 -0.23 -35.12 -64.82
C GLU A 239 -0.03 -34.47 -63.45
N LEU A 240 -0.98 -34.62 -62.52
CA LEU A 240 -0.87 -34.06 -61.16
C LEU A 240 0.19 -34.76 -60.31
N LEU A 241 0.40 -36.07 -60.50
CA LEU A 241 1.44 -36.82 -59.78
C LEU A 241 2.86 -36.49 -60.25
N VAL A 242 3.04 -36.10 -61.52
CA VAL A 242 4.35 -35.74 -62.08
C VAL A 242 4.78 -34.32 -61.69
N ASN A 243 3.84 -33.39 -61.49
CA ASN A 243 4.12 -31.99 -61.13
C ASN A 243 4.33 -31.74 -59.63
N SER A 244 4.44 -32.80 -58.81
CA SER A 244 4.62 -32.74 -57.35
C SER A 244 6.03 -33.10 -56.88
N GLY A 245 6.99 -33.28 -57.80
CA GLY A 245 8.38 -33.66 -57.53
C GLY A 245 9.36 -32.49 -57.64
#